data_AF-A0A3G9FYK4-F1
#
_entry.id   AF-A0A3G9FYK4-F1
#
_cell.length_a   1.000
_cell.length_b   1.000
_cell.length_c   1.000
_cell.angle_alpha   90.00
_cell.angle_beta   90.00
_cell.angle_gamma   90.00
#
_symmetry.space_group_name_H-M   'P 1'
#
loop_
_entity.id
_entity.type
_entity.pdbx_description
1 polymer ?
#
loop_
_entity_poly.entity_id
_entity_poly.type
_entity_poly.pdbx_seq_one_letter_code
_entity_poly.pdbx_strand_id
1 'polypeptide(L)'
;MAGGLAAALARPAQAASYDFWFTRLKYASGDWDVDQRMPANLITSLIDYTTLRVDPKEHVIDLSDPKMLSAPFCYLAGHKLVDFSPAERRNFETYVKNGGFVFVDDCNHDIDGLFAKSFERQMATIFGPQALKKLPNTHAIYKSFFQFDGPPNTSFELNGWGDDLVHDYLKGIEINGRLGVLYSNKDYGCEWDYDWRNKRFLAEDNTKFGVNIVIYALTS
;
A
#
# COMPACT_ATOMS: atom_id res chain seq x y z
N MET A 1 7.87 -49.96 43.50
CA MET A 1 7.15 -48.69 43.30
C MET A 1 7.98 -47.84 42.35
N ALA A 2 7.79 -48.00 41.03
CA ALA A 2 8.53 -47.27 40.01
C ALA A 2 7.68 -46.06 39.56
N GLY A 3 8.14 -44.85 39.86
CA GLY A 3 7.54 -43.61 39.40
C GLY A 3 8.23 -43.14 38.12
N GLY A 4 7.56 -43.26 36.98
CA GLY A 4 8.01 -42.70 35.71
C GLY A 4 7.63 -41.23 35.60
N LEU A 5 8.61 -40.34 35.53
CA LEU A 5 8.44 -38.95 35.13
C LEU A 5 8.31 -38.90 33.60
N ALA A 6 7.09 -38.69 33.11
CA ALA A 6 6.87 -38.36 31.71
C ALA A 6 7.29 -36.90 31.47
N ALA A 7 8.39 -36.71 30.74
CA ALA A 7 8.77 -35.40 30.23
C ALA A 7 7.74 -34.96 29.18
N ALA A 8 7.03 -33.86 29.46
CA ALA A 8 6.19 -33.22 28.47
C ALA A 8 7.08 -32.58 27.40
N LEU A 9 7.07 -33.15 26.19
CA LEU A 9 7.71 -32.55 25.02
C LEU A 9 6.96 -31.25 24.68
N ALA A 10 7.67 -30.12 24.78
CA ALA A 10 7.19 -28.85 24.27
C ALA A 10 6.91 -28.99 22.76
N ARG A 11 5.68 -28.71 22.35
CA ARG A 11 5.34 -28.62 20.92
C ARG A 11 6.16 -27.47 20.31
N PRO A 12 6.73 -27.65 19.10
CA PRO A 12 7.35 -26.53 18.41
C PRO A 12 6.28 -25.46 18.19
N ALA A 13 6.63 -24.19 18.45
CA ALA A 13 5.77 -23.08 18.11
C ALA A 13 5.47 -23.17 16.61
N GLN A 14 4.20 -23.40 16.26
CA GLN A 14 3.72 -23.29 14.89
C GLN A 14 4.16 -21.92 14.38
N ALA A 15 4.95 -21.86 13.31
CA ALA A 15 5.29 -20.58 12.67
C ALA A 15 3.98 -19.82 12.48
N ALA A 16 3.86 -18.62 13.05
CA ALA A 16 2.64 -17.84 12.97
C ALA A 16 2.34 -17.62 11.48
N SER A 17 1.29 -18.25 10.96
CA SER A 17 0.80 -17.96 9.62
C SER A 17 0.10 -16.61 9.70
N TYR A 18 0.74 -15.56 9.19
CA TYR A 18 0.12 -14.25 9.07
C TYR A 18 -0.89 -14.25 7.91
N ASP A 19 -2.01 -13.58 8.09
CA ASP A 19 -3.02 -13.33 7.05
C ASP A 19 -2.58 -12.17 6.13
N PHE A 20 -1.73 -11.27 6.64
CA PHE A 20 -1.22 -10.11 5.92
C PHE A 20 0.20 -9.76 6.37
N TRP A 21 1.04 -9.35 5.42
CA TRP A 21 2.31 -8.65 5.69
C TRP A 21 2.47 -7.49 4.72
N PHE A 22 2.97 -6.37 5.23
CA PHE A 22 3.17 -5.16 4.45
C PHE A 22 4.45 -5.27 3.64
N THR A 23 4.36 -5.24 2.30
CA THR A 23 5.53 -5.32 1.42
C THR A 23 5.81 -3.98 0.77
N ARG A 24 6.97 -3.39 1.02
CA ARG A 24 7.47 -2.21 0.31
C ARG A 24 8.34 -2.64 -0.87
N LEU A 25 8.03 -2.09 -2.04
CA LEU A 25 8.78 -2.35 -3.26
C LEU A 25 9.95 -1.37 -3.38
N LYS A 26 11.15 -1.92 -3.48
CA LYS A 26 12.36 -1.18 -3.82
C LYS A 26 12.59 -1.27 -5.33
N TYR A 27 12.63 -0.12 -6.00
CA TYR A 27 12.91 -0.02 -7.43
C TYR A 27 14.24 0.73 -7.66
N ALA A 28 14.90 0.42 -8.78
CA ALA A 28 16.28 0.84 -9.01
C ALA A 28 16.43 2.35 -9.31
N SER A 29 15.41 2.96 -9.91
CA SER A 29 15.40 4.39 -10.20
C SER A 29 14.92 5.21 -8.99
N GLY A 30 15.24 6.50 -8.96
CA GLY A 30 14.64 7.43 -7.99
C GLY A 30 14.93 7.09 -6.52
N ASP A 31 13.92 7.27 -5.66
CA ASP A 31 13.92 7.00 -4.23
C ASP A 31 12.66 6.20 -3.87
N TRP A 32 12.81 5.15 -3.05
CA TRP A 32 11.71 4.27 -2.61
C TRP A 32 11.55 4.28 -1.07
N ASP A 33 12.56 4.79 -0.37
CA ASP A 33 12.76 4.76 1.08
C ASP A 33 12.16 5.99 1.79
N VAL A 34 10.95 6.36 1.37
CA VAL A 34 10.11 7.44 1.90
C VAL A 34 9.14 6.92 2.98
N ASP A 35 8.50 7.80 3.75
CA ASP A 35 7.41 7.47 4.68
C ASP A 35 7.76 6.33 5.66
N GLN A 36 8.88 6.47 6.37
CA GLN A 36 9.52 5.34 7.07
C GLN A 36 8.72 4.80 8.26
N ARG A 37 7.86 5.62 8.89
CA ARG A 37 7.00 5.19 10.00
C ARG A 37 5.60 4.80 9.54
N MET A 38 5.19 5.20 8.33
CA MET A 38 3.86 4.90 7.80
C MET A 38 3.50 3.40 7.84
N PRO A 39 4.37 2.46 7.42
CA PRO A 39 4.05 1.03 7.49
C PRO A 39 3.69 0.58 8.91
N ALA A 40 4.43 1.04 9.92
CA ALA A 40 4.18 0.69 11.31
C ALA A 40 2.85 1.28 11.83
N ASN A 41 2.53 2.52 11.45
CA ASN A 41 1.26 3.16 11.82
C ASN A 41 0.07 2.45 11.17
N LEU A 42 0.16 2.09 9.89
CA LEU A 42 -0.88 1.34 9.20
C LEU A 42 -1.04 -0.09 9.76
N ILE A 43 0.07 -0.80 10.00
CA ILE A 43 0.06 -2.12 10.65
C ILE A 43 -0.63 -2.05 12.01
N THR A 44 -0.34 -1.02 12.80
CA THR A 44 -0.98 -0.81 14.11
C THR A 44 -2.50 -0.66 13.94
N SER A 45 -2.96 0.13 12.99
CA SER A 45 -4.38 0.30 12.74
C SER A 45 -5.07 -0.96 12.22
N LEU A 46 -4.39 -1.78 11.42
CA LEU A 46 -4.91 -3.09 11.04
C LEU A 46 -5.09 -4.01 12.25
N ILE A 47 -4.14 -4.00 13.19
CA ILE A 47 -4.22 -4.78 14.43
C ILE A 47 -5.34 -4.23 15.33
N ASP A 48 -5.49 -2.91 15.43
CA ASP A 48 -6.48 -2.26 16.29
C ASP A 48 -7.93 -2.47 15.80
N TYR A 49 -8.14 -2.42 14.48
CA TYR A 49 -9.48 -2.41 13.89
C TYR A 49 -9.96 -3.77 13.37
N THR A 50 -9.05 -4.67 13.02
CA THR A 50 -9.41 -5.92 12.33
C THR A 50 -9.09 -7.15 13.19
N THR A 51 -9.52 -8.33 12.72
CA THR A 51 -9.15 -9.61 13.31
C THR A 51 -8.02 -10.32 12.55
N LEU A 52 -7.39 -9.62 11.59
CA LEU A 52 -6.30 -10.18 10.78
C LEU A 52 -5.07 -10.47 11.65
N ARG A 53 -4.42 -11.60 11.40
CA ARG A 53 -3.09 -11.88 11.94
C ARG A 53 -2.06 -11.14 11.08
N VAL A 54 -1.71 -9.93 11.47
CA VAL A 54 -0.77 -9.08 10.73
C VAL A 54 0.67 -9.34 11.17
N ASP A 55 1.59 -9.49 10.23
CA ASP A 55 3.03 -9.46 10.53
C ASP A 55 3.41 -8.04 10.99
N PRO A 56 3.92 -7.86 12.22
CA PRO A 56 4.30 -6.54 12.71
C PRO A 56 5.52 -5.94 12.00
N LYS A 57 6.21 -6.72 11.15
CA LYS A 57 7.38 -6.26 10.40
C LYS A 57 7.02 -5.90 8.97
N GLU A 58 7.57 -4.78 8.53
CA GLU A 58 7.62 -4.45 7.10
C GLU A 58 8.60 -5.37 6.36
N HIS A 59 8.20 -5.79 5.17
CA HIS A 59 9.02 -6.57 4.24
C HIS A 59 9.46 -5.67 3.08
N VAL A 60 10.74 -5.33 3.02
CA VAL A 60 11.31 -4.58 1.88
C VAL A 60 11.85 -5.57 0.86
N ILE A 61 11.34 -5.52 -0.37
CA ILE A 61 11.72 -6.45 -1.45
C ILE A 61 12.05 -5.65 -2.72
N ASP A 62 13.15 -5.99 -3.39
CA ASP A 62 13.47 -5.44 -4.71
C ASP A 62 12.37 -5.85 -5.72
N LEU A 63 11.83 -4.92 -6.48
CA LEU A 63 10.80 -5.16 -7.49
C LEU A 63 11.29 -6.12 -8.60
N SER A 64 12.60 -6.23 -8.79
CA SER A 64 13.22 -7.21 -9.68
C SER A 64 13.32 -8.63 -9.10
N ASP A 65 13.16 -8.84 -7.78
CA ASP A 65 13.17 -10.16 -7.15
C ASP A 65 11.78 -10.82 -7.29
N PRO A 66 11.66 -12.00 -7.95
CA PRO A 66 10.40 -12.72 -8.08
C PRO A 66 9.69 -13.08 -6.78
N LYS A 67 10.35 -13.03 -5.61
CA LYS A 67 9.70 -13.23 -4.31
C LYS A 67 8.52 -12.27 -4.07
N MET A 68 8.61 -11.05 -4.63
CA MET A 68 7.53 -10.07 -4.54
C MET A 68 6.20 -10.62 -5.09
N LEU A 69 6.24 -11.55 -6.06
CA LEU A 69 5.04 -12.12 -6.71
C LEU A 69 4.11 -12.88 -5.75
N SER A 70 4.60 -13.24 -4.56
CA SER A 70 3.82 -13.93 -3.52
C SER A 70 3.31 -13.00 -2.41
N ALA A 71 3.61 -11.70 -2.47
CA ALA A 71 3.13 -10.74 -1.48
C ALA A 71 1.59 -10.61 -1.57
N PRO A 72 0.88 -10.50 -0.43
CA PRO A 72 -0.57 -10.25 -0.43
C PRO A 72 -0.88 -8.79 -0.80
N PHE A 73 0.09 -7.91 -0.61
CA PHE A 73 -0.03 -6.47 -0.80
C PHE A 73 1.34 -5.86 -1.00
N CYS A 74 1.44 -4.94 -1.97
CA CYS A 74 2.65 -4.18 -2.24
C CYS A 74 2.39 -2.68 -2.13
N TYR A 75 3.37 -1.94 -1.64
CA TYR A 75 3.41 -0.50 -1.59
C TYR A 75 4.60 0.04 -2.40
N LEU A 76 4.39 1.09 -3.18
CA LEU A 76 5.42 1.78 -3.94
C LEU A 76 5.19 3.30 -3.81
N ALA A 77 6.22 4.03 -3.39
CA ALA A 77 6.16 5.49 -3.29
C ALA A 77 7.54 6.09 -3.53
N GLY A 78 7.58 7.40 -3.74
CA GLY A 78 8.81 8.14 -3.98
C GLY A 78 8.56 9.59 -4.41
N HIS A 79 9.64 10.35 -4.52
CA HIS A 79 9.61 11.74 -5.02
C HIS A 79 10.22 11.86 -6.43
N LYS A 80 11.07 10.91 -6.82
CA LYS A 80 11.90 10.99 -8.02
C LYS A 80 11.37 10.11 -9.16
N LEU A 81 12.15 10.06 -10.23
CA LEU A 81 11.86 9.27 -11.43
C LEU A 81 11.53 7.81 -11.13
N VAL A 82 10.42 7.34 -11.70
CA VAL A 82 10.07 5.93 -11.84
C VAL A 82 10.43 5.46 -13.25
N ASP A 83 11.47 4.65 -13.34
CA ASP A 83 11.91 3.99 -14.58
C ASP A 83 12.21 2.51 -14.31
N PHE A 84 11.24 1.65 -14.61
CA PHE A 84 11.37 0.22 -14.39
C PHE A 84 12.32 -0.41 -15.41
N SER A 85 13.32 -1.11 -14.90
CA SER A 85 14.11 -2.08 -15.64
C SER A 85 13.21 -3.18 -16.24
N PRO A 86 13.71 -3.94 -17.24
CA PRO A 86 12.92 -5.03 -17.83
C PRO A 86 12.44 -6.08 -16.81
N ALA A 87 13.24 -6.38 -15.78
CA ALA A 87 12.88 -7.32 -14.74
C ALA A 87 11.77 -6.77 -13.83
N GLU A 88 11.91 -5.51 -13.37
CA GLU A 88 10.90 -4.84 -12.55
C GLU A 88 9.58 -4.71 -13.28
N ARG A 89 9.62 -4.28 -14.55
CA ARG A 89 8.44 -4.17 -15.41
C ARG A 89 7.71 -5.51 -15.52
N ARG A 90 8.45 -6.58 -15.83
CA ARG A 90 7.88 -7.92 -15.98
C ARG A 90 7.23 -8.41 -14.68
N ASN A 91 7.89 -8.21 -13.54
CA ASN A 91 7.34 -8.63 -12.25
C ASN A 91 6.12 -7.82 -11.86
N PHE A 92 6.16 -6.48 -12.00
CA PHE A 92 5.02 -5.60 -11.72
C PHE A 92 3.79 -6.00 -12.56
N GLU A 93 4.00 -6.17 -13.87
CA GLU A 93 2.95 -6.61 -14.80
C GLU A 93 2.38 -7.98 -14.41
N THR A 94 3.25 -8.95 -14.15
CA THR A 94 2.86 -10.32 -13.78
C THR A 94 2.07 -10.33 -12.48
N TYR A 95 2.53 -9.60 -11.47
CA TYR A 95 1.88 -9.51 -10.17
C TYR A 95 0.47 -8.94 -10.30
N VAL A 96 0.32 -7.77 -10.93
CA VAL A 96 -0.98 -7.11 -11.10
C VAL A 96 -1.93 -7.97 -11.94
N LYS A 97 -1.45 -8.57 -13.05
CA LYS A 97 -2.29 -9.45 -13.89
C LYS A 97 -2.74 -10.73 -13.19
N ASN A 98 -1.98 -11.21 -12.22
CA ASN A 98 -2.30 -12.42 -11.46
C ASN A 98 -3.13 -12.16 -10.19
N GLY A 99 -3.64 -10.94 -10.00
CA GLY A 99 -4.46 -10.60 -8.84
C GLY A 99 -3.66 -10.06 -7.65
N GLY A 100 -2.41 -9.67 -7.85
CA GLY A 100 -1.70 -8.82 -6.90
C GLY A 100 -2.38 -7.47 -6.72
N PHE A 101 -2.12 -6.81 -5.60
CA PHE A 101 -2.55 -5.44 -5.35
C PHE A 101 -1.34 -4.56 -5.04
N VAL A 102 -1.22 -3.44 -5.75
CA VAL A 102 -0.18 -2.43 -5.49
C VAL A 102 -0.84 -1.11 -5.14
N PHE A 103 -0.56 -0.61 -3.94
CA PHE A 103 -0.83 0.79 -3.59
C PHE A 103 0.38 1.64 -3.97
N VAL A 104 0.14 2.65 -4.81
CA VAL A 104 1.14 3.59 -5.28
C VAL A 104 0.78 4.99 -4.82
N ASP A 105 1.74 5.69 -4.24
CA ASP A 105 1.52 7.03 -3.69
C ASP A 105 2.64 7.98 -4.11
N ASP A 106 2.28 9.13 -4.67
CA ASP A 106 3.21 10.21 -5.02
C ASP A 106 3.40 11.14 -3.82
N CYS A 107 4.59 11.10 -3.22
CA CYS A 107 4.94 11.89 -2.06
C CYS A 107 5.19 13.38 -2.40
N ASN A 108 5.23 13.77 -3.68
CA ASN A 108 5.35 15.18 -4.04
C ASN A 108 4.02 15.92 -4.03
N HIS A 109 2.90 15.19 -4.07
CA HIS A 109 1.59 15.80 -4.29
C HIS A 109 1.58 16.73 -5.53
N ASP A 110 2.13 16.26 -6.66
CA ASP A 110 2.29 17.09 -7.86
C ASP A 110 2.01 16.28 -9.14
N ILE A 111 0.87 16.53 -9.79
CA ILE A 111 0.47 15.82 -11.01
C ILE A 111 1.36 16.09 -12.23
N ASP A 112 2.09 17.20 -12.21
CA ASP A 112 3.09 17.56 -13.23
C ASP A 112 4.52 17.19 -12.80
N GLY A 113 4.64 16.67 -11.58
CA GLY A 113 5.86 16.20 -10.95
C GLY A 113 6.51 15.01 -11.65
N LEU A 114 7.81 14.84 -11.39
CA LEU A 114 8.62 13.81 -12.04
C LEU A 114 8.13 12.41 -11.70
N PHE A 115 7.75 12.14 -10.45
CA PHE A 115 7.20 10.86 -10.04
C PHE A 115 5.89 10.57 -10.79
N ALA A 116 4.87 11.42 -10.68
CA ALA A 116 3.60 11.26 -11.39
C ALA A 116 3.76 11.00 -12.89
N LYS A 117 4.43 11.90 -13.61
CA LYS A 117 4.58 11.77 -15.07
C LYS A 117 5.30 10.48 -15.48
N SER A 118 6.31 10.09 -14.71
CA SER A 118 7.10 8.90 -15.04
C SER A 118 6.37 7.60 -14.69
N PHE A 119 5.67 7.55 -13.56
CA PHE A 119 4.84 6.41 -13.18
C PHE A 119 3.69 6.20 -14.16
N GLU A 120 2.94 7.26 -14.51
CA GLU A 120 1.84 7.18 -15.48
C GLU A 120 2.32 6.68 -16.85
N ARG A 121 3.52 7.08 -17.28
CA ARG A 121 4.14 6.57 -18.51
C ARG A 121 4.51 5.09 -18.42
N GLN A 122 5.00 4.59 -17.28
CA GLN A 122 5.24 3.15 -17.10
C GLN A 122 3.92 2.39 -17.16
N MET A 123 2.86 2.88 -16.50
CA MET A 123 1.54 2.26 -16.54
C MET A 123 0.95 2.23 -17.96
N ALA A 124 1.11 3.32 -18.71
CA ALA A 124 0.71 3.39 -20.12
C ALA A 124 1.47 2.38 -20.99
N THR A 125 2.74 2.14 -20.69
CA THR A 125 3.58 1.16 -21.40
C THR A 125 3.19 -0.28 -21.08
N ILE A 126 2.87 -0.57 -19.81
CA ILE A 126 2.60 -1.93 -19.34
C ILE A 126 1.16 -2.37 -19.63
N PHE A 127 0.18 -1.50 -19.33
CA PHE A 127 -1.24 -1.83 -19.38
C PHE A 127 -2.00 -1.12 -20.51
N GLY A 128 -1.35 -0.17 -21.18
CA GLY A 128 -1.92 0.61 -22.27
C GLY A 128 -2.28 2.04 -21.87
N PRO A 129 -2.39 2.96 -22.85
CA PRO A 129 -2.45 4.42 -22.63
C PRO A 129 -3.71 4.92 -21.90
N GLN A 130 -4.70 4.07 -21.68
CA GLN A 130 -5.97 4.41 -21.04
C GLN A 130 -6.28 3.47 -19.85
N ALA A 131 -5.30 2.71 -19.38
CA ALA A 131 -5.51 1.73 -18.31
C ALA A 131 -5.70 2.39 -16.94
N LEU A 132 -4.93 3.43 -16.64
CA LEU A 132 -5.00 4.17 -15.39
C LEU A 132 -6.13 5.21 -15.44
N LYS A 133 -7.23 4.94 -14.73
CA LYS A 133 -8.46 5.75 -14.78
C LYS A 133 -8.84 6.26 -13.39
N LYS A 134 -9.53 7.40 -13.33
CA LYS A 134 -10.13 7.87 -12.08
C LYS A 134 -11.15 6.86 -11.56
N LEU A 135 -11.09 6.56 -10.27
CA LEU A 135 -12.05 5.70 -9.59
C LEU A 135 -13.31 6.50 -9.24
N PRO A 136 -14.52 5.98 -9.52
CA PRO A 136 -15.74 6.64 -9.08
C PRO A 136 -15.88 6.56 -7.56
N ASN A 137 -16.50 7.56 -6.93
CA ASN A 137 -16.74 7.57 -5.47
C ASN A 137 -17.61 6.40 -4.98
N THR A 138 -18.30 5.70 -5.89
CA THR A 138 -19.07 4.48 -5.60
C THR A 138 -18.21 3.21 -5.53
N HIS A 139 -16.92 3.29 -5.86
CA HIS A 139 -16.00 2.15 -5.86
C HIS A 139 -15.92 1.50 -4.48
N ALA A 140 -15.85 0.16 -4.45
CA ALA A 140 -15.94 -0.61 -3.21
C ALA A 140 -14.81 -0.31 -2.21
N ILE A 141 -13.66 0.17 -2.69
CA ILE A 141 -12.52 0.56 -1.82
C ILE A 141 -12.91 1.62 -0.78
N TYR A 142 -13.82 2.53 -1.09
CA TYR A 142 -14.26 3.58 -0.15
C TYR A 142 -15.22 3.08 0.94
N LYS A 143 -15.67 1.82 0.85
CA LYS A 143 -16.62 1.20 1.79
C LYS A 143 -16.25 -0.23 2.20
N SER A 144 -14.99 -0.62 2.02
CA SER A 144 -14.54 -2.01 2.28
C SER A 144 -14.48 -2.35 3.77
N PHE A 145 -14.28 -1.36 4.63
CA PHE A 145 -14.31 -1.54 6.09
C PHE A 145 -14.99 -0.37 6.80
N PHE A 146 -14.40 0.83 6.72
CA PHE A 146 -15.02 2.10 7.06
C PHE A 146 -15.73 2.70 5.85
N GLN A 147 -16.62 3.66 6.09
CA GLN A 147 -17.38 4.34 5.07
C GLN A 147 -16.77 5.72 4.76
N PHE A 148 -16.48 5.96 3.49
CA PHE A 148 -16.05 7.23 2.93
C PHE A 148 -16.88 7.58 1.70
N ASP A 149 -17.14 8.88 1.48
CA ASP A 149 -17.87 9.38 0.31
C ASP A 149 -16.97 9.56 -0.93
N GLY A 150 -15.71 9.18 -0.82
CA GLY A 150 -14.65 9.37 -1.80
C GLY A 150 -13.27 9.25 -1.13
N PRO A 151 -12.19 9.63 -1.81
CA PRO A 151 -10.87 9.63 -1.18
C PRO A 151 -10.79 10.74 -0.12
N PRO A 152 -10.43 10.44 1.14
CA PRO A 152 -10.30 11.46 2.17
C PRO A 152 -9.16 12.43 1.85
N ASN A 153 -9.34 13.71 2.16
CA ASN A 153 -8.29 14.72 1.97
C ASN A 153 -7.16 14.54 3.00
N THR A 154 -5.94 14.88 2.60
CA THR A 154 -4.78 14.94 3.50
C THR A 154 -4.56 16.35 4.03
N SER A 155 -3.82 16.49 5.13
CA SER A 155 -3.46 17.81 5.66
C SER A 155 -2.50 18.56 4.74
N PHE A 156 -1.71 17.83 3.93
CA PHE A 156 -0.84 18.36 2.89
C PHE A 156 -1.63 19.05 1.77
N GLU A 157 -2.69 18.41 1.27
CA GLU A 157 -3.62 19.04 0.32
C GLU A 157 -4.22 20.33 0.87
N LEU A 158 -4.66 20.30 2.13
CA LEU A 158 -5.36 21.42 2.75
C LEU A 158 -4.44 22.59 3.12
N ASN A 159 -3.12 22.37 3.16
CA ASN A 159 -2.14 23.40 3.48
C ASN A 159 -1.43 23.97 2.23
N GLY A 160 -1.77 23.50 1.03
CA GLY A 160 -1.22 23.96 -0.24
C GLY A 160 0.18 23.39 -0.56
N TRP A 161 0.56 22.28 0.07
CA TRP A 161 1.78 21.55 -0.29
C TRP A 161 1.67 20.98 -1.72
N GLY A 162 2.79 20.82 -2.42
CA GLY A 162 2.81 20.27 -3.78
C GLY A 162 2.27 21.24 -4.83
N ASP A 163 1.21 20.84 -5.53
CA ASP A 163 0.59 21.57 -6.63
C ASP A 163 -0.56 22.52 -6.23
N ASP A 164 -0.82 22.70 -4.93
CA ASP A 164 -1.90 23.54 -4.37
C ASP A 164 -3.31 23.08 -4.79
N LEU A 165 -3.49 21.77 -5.08
CA LEU A 165 -4.78 21.19 -5.47
C LEU A 165 -5.32 20.19 -4.45
N VAL A 166 -6.61 20.30 -4.13
CA VAL A 166 -7.33 19.21 -3.46
C VAL A 166 -7.81 18.22 -4.53
N HIS A 167 -7.26 17.01 -4.51
CA HIS A 167 -7.56 15.97 -5.48
C HIS A 167 -8.81 15.18 -5.06
N ASP A 168 -9.94 15.40 -5.72
CA ASP A 168 -11.20 14.70 -5.44
C ASP A 168 -11.25 13.24 -5.95
N TYR A 169 -10.12 12.69 -6.40
CA TYR A 169 -10.04 11.40 -7.05
C TYR A 169 -8.80 10.59 -6.64
N LEU A 170 -8.91 9.28 -6.79
CA LEU A 170 -7.78 8.37 -6.94
C LEU A 170 -7.83 7.79 -8.35
N LYS A 171 -6.69 7.36 -8.87
CA LYS A 171 -6.68 6.57 -10.11
C LYS A 171 -6.44 5.10 -9.80
N GLY A 172 -6.80 4.24 -10.74
CA GLY A 172 -6.57 2.82 -10.61
C GLY A 172 -6.52 2.08 -11.93
N ILE A 173 -5.98 0.87 -11.88
CA ILE A 173 -5.97 -0.08 -12.99
C ILE A 173 -6.75 -1.31 -12.56
N GLU A 174 -7.83 -1.58 -13.28
CA GLU A 174 -8.65 -2.78 -13.07
C GLU A 174 -8.26 -3.88 -14.06
N ILE A 175 -8.04 -5.09 -13.55
CA ILE A 175 -7.84 -6.31 -14.33
C ILE A 175 -9.03 -7.22 -14.06
N ASN A 176 -9.79 -7.57 -15.11
CA ASN A 176 -10.96 -8.45 -15.02
C ASN A 176 -12.00 -8.00 -13.96
N GLY A 177 -12.19 -6.69 -13.79
CA GLY A 177 -13.15 -6.12 -12.83
C GLY A 177 -12.65 -6.03 -11.38
N ARG A 178 -11.37 -6.35 -11.13
CA ARG A 178 -10.71 -6.19 -9.83
C ARG A 178 -9.63 -5.13 -9.92
N LEU A 179 -9.59 -4.21 -8.96
CA LEU A 179 -8.54 -3.19 -8.88
C LEU A 179 -7.21 -3.85 -8.49
N GLY A 180 -6.21 -3.77 -9.36
CA GLY A 180 -4.86 -4.32 -9.13
C GLY A 180 -3.81 -3.26 -8.82
N VAL A 181 -4.04 -2.01 -9.25
CA VAL A 181 -3.20 -0.85 -8.88
C VAL A 181 -4.11 0.25 -8.39
N LEU A 182 -3.85 0.74 -7.18
CA LEU A 182 -4.39 1.99 -6.67
C LEU A 182 -3.29 3.05 -6.73
N TYR A 183 -3.57 4.17 -7.38
CA TYR A 183 -2.63 5.27 -7.52
C TYR A 183 -3.19 6.54 -6.87
N SER A 184 -2.39 7.12 -6.00
CA SER A 184 -2.69 8.33 -5.24
C SER A 184 -1.67 9.42 -5.56
N ASN A 185 -2.17 10.62 -5.81
CA ASN A 185 -1.38 11.86 -5.78
C ASN A 185 -1.64 12.65 -4.50
N LYS A 186 -2.32 12.08 -3.50
CA LYS A 186 -2.78 12.80 -2.30
C LYS A 186 -1.75 12.83 -1.17
N ASP A 187 -0.64 12.11 -1.35
CA ASP A 187 0.43 11.97 -0.37
C ASP A 187 -0.06 11.37 0.97
N TYR A 188 -0.72 10.20 0.87
CA TYR A 188 -1.17 9.47 2.04
C TYR A 188 -0.01 8.91 2.87
N GLY A 189 1.10 8.58 2.21
CA GLY A 189 2.35 8.13 2.79
C GLY A 189 2.85 9.12 3.83
N CYS A 190 3.06 10.38 3.45
CA CYS A 190 3.50 11.41 4.39
C CYS A 190 2.43 11.72 5.45
N GLU A 191 1.14 11.75 5.08
CA GLU A 191 0.04 11.97 6.03
C GLU A 191 0.02 10.92 7.15
N TRP A 192 0.42 9.69 6.83
CA TRP A 192 0.49 8.58 7.78
C TRP A 192 1.89 8.38 8.38
N ASP A 193 2.90 9.17 7.99
CA ASP A 193 4.28 9.11 8.51
C ASP A 193 4.50 10.03 9.72
N TYR A 194 3.91 9.67 10.86
CA TYR A 194 4.07 10.40 12.12
C TYR A 194 4.68 9.54 13.24
N ASP A 195 5.22 10.20 14.26
CA ASP A 195 5.62 9.52 15.50
C ASP A 195 4.38 8.91 16.16
N TRP A 196 4.40 7.61 16.44
CA TRP A 196 3.27 6.86 17.00
C TRP A 196 2.66 7.51 18.27
N ARG A 197 3.44 8.27 19.04
CA ARG A 197 2.97 8.99 20.23
C ARG A 197 2.00 10.11 19.89
N ASN A 198 2.02 10.61 18.66
CA ASN A 198 1.15 11.68 18.19
C ASN A 198 -0.25 11.18 17.82
N LYS A 199 -0.41 9.87 17.59
CA LYS A 199 -1.72 9.26 17.25
C LYS A 199 -2.81 9.62 18.26
N ARG A 200 -2.45 9.71 19.56
CA ARG A 200 -3.37 10.06 20.66
C ARG A 200 -3.95 11.47 20.59
N PHE A 201 -3.37 12.35 19.77
CA PHE A 201 -3.83 13.73 19.61
C PHE A 201 -4.75 13.89 18.40
N LEU A 202 -4.86 12.87 17.54
CA LEU A 202 -5.78 12.88 16.42
C LEU A 202 -7.21 12.69 16.92
N ALA A 203 -8.11 13.59 16.52
CA ALA A 203 -9.54 13.44 16.81
C ALA A 203 -10.13 12.22 16.10
N GLU A 204 -9.67 11.99 14.87
CA GLU A 204 -9.97 10.79 14.09
C GLU A 204 -8.67 10.17 13.58
N ASP A 205 -8.58 8.85 13.63
CA ASP A 205 -7.45 8.12 13.07
C ASP A 205 -7.40 8.30 11.54
N ASN A 206 -6.39 9.02 11.06
CA ASN A 206 -6.20 9.33 9.64
C ASN A 206 -5.80 8.12 8.80
N THR A 207 -5.40 7.00 9.43
CA THR A 207 -5.02 5.75 8.74
C THR A 207 -6.21 4.82 8.46
N LYS A 208 -7.44 5.19 8.85
CA LYS A 208 -8.66 4.40 8.57
C LYS A 208 -8.82 4.06 7.09
N PHE A 209 -8.44 4.97 6.19
CA PHE A 209 -8.51 4.69 4.75
C PHE A 209 -7.49 3.63 4.33
N GLY A 210 -6.31 3.58 4.95
CA GLY A 210 -5.36 2.50 4.77
C GLY A 210 -5.94 1.13 5.15
N VAL A 211 -6.77 1.05 6.20
CA VAL A 211 -7.50 -0.18 6.56
C VAL A 211 -8.44 -0.60 5.42
N ASN A 212 -9.18 0.35 4.83
CA ASN A 212 -10.02 0.08 3.66
C ASN A 212 -9.22 -0.46 2.47
N ILE A 213 -8.08 0.15 2.15
CA ILE A 213 -7.20 -0.27 1.05
C ILE A 213 -6.76 -1.73 1.25
N VAL A 214 -6.29 -2.07 2.45
CA VAL A 214 -5.80 -3.42 2.77
C VAL A 214 -6.94 -4.44 2.78
N ILE A 215 -8.08 -4.12 3.40
CA ILE A 215 -9.24 -5.02 3.40
C ILE A 215 -9.75 -5.26 1.99
N TYR A 216 -9.81 -4.22 1.15
CA TYR A 216 -10.16 -4.38 -0.26
C TYR A 216 -9.16 -5.32 -0.96
N ALA A 217 -7.86 -5.10 -0.80
CA ALA A 217 -6.82 -5.90 -1.45
C ALA A 217 -6.93 -7.41 -1.11
N LEU A 218 -7.31 -7.73 0.13
CA LEU A 218 -7.44 -9.10 0.63
C LEU A 218 -8.78 -9.77 0.32
N THR A 219 -9.83 -9.00 -0.01
CA THR A 219 -11.20 -9.53 -0.15
C THR A 219 -11.79 -9.40 -1.56
N SER A 220 -11.07 -8.73 -2.48
CA SER A 220 -11.46 -8.52 -3.87
C SER A 220 -10.93 -9.58 -4.83
#